data_AF-A0A226QB95-F1
#
_entry.id   AF-A0A226QB95-F1
#
_cell.length_a   1.000
_cell.length_b   1.000
_cell.length_c   1.000
_cell.angle_alpha   90.00
_cell.angle_beta   90.00
_cell.angle_gamma   90.00
#
_symmetry.space_group_name_H-M   'P 1'
#
loop_
_entity.id
_entity.type
_entity.pdbx_description
1 polymer ?
#
loop_
_entity_poly.entity_id
_entity_poly.type
_entity_poly.pdbx_seq_one_letter_code
_entity_poly.pdbx_strand_id
1 'polypeptide(L)'
;MLSKEQVGYLREEYLKVLDRLECLLRIGVKRGLYEPYNLNELKHQIKKLRNEQDIINFKNSEYYQELCDLLVLCGSVCCRFLIPPDSLLQIYFCHQCPIFRFEERLYQNE
;
A
#
# COMPACT_ATOMS: atom_id res chain seq x y z
N MET A 1 2.65 -23.56 -2.24
CA MET A 1 1.99 -23.15 -3.49
C MET A 1 0.71 -22.43 -3.16
N LEU A 2 0.51 -21.24 -3.71
CA LEU A 2 -0.71 -20.45 -3.52
C LEU A 2 -1.82 -20.93 -4.46
N SER A 3 -3.04 -21.05 -3.95
CA SER A 3 -4.22 -21.30 -4.77
C SER A 3 -4.57 -20.07 -5.62
N LYS A 4 -5.32 -20.28 -6.71
CA LYS A 4 -5.82 -19.19 -7.57
C LYS A 4 -6.63 -18.14 -6.77
N GLU A 5 -7.40 -18.59 -5.79
CA GLU A 5 -8.17 -17.74 -4.89
C GLU A 5 -7.27 -16.90 -4.00
N GLN A 6 -6.20 -17.50 -3.44
CA GLN A 6 -5.21 -16.79 -2.64
C GLN A 6 -4.46 -15.72 -3.45
N VAL A 7 -4.09 -16.02 -4.70
CA VAL A 7 -3.48 -15.03 -5.60
C VAL A 7 -4.45 -13.89 -5.91
N GLY A 8 -5.73 -14.21 -6.18
CA GLY A 8 -6.78 -13.22 -6.39
C GLY A 8 -6.96 -12.30 -5.19
N TYR A 9 -7.00 -12.88 -3.98
CA TYR A 9 -7.09 -12.15 -2.74
C TYR A 9 -5.89 -11.21 -2.53
N LEU A 10 -4.66 -11.70 -2.68
CA LEU A 10 -3.46 -10.87 -2.54
C LEU A 10 -3.44 -9.70 -3.52
N ARG A 11 -3.84 -9.93 -4.77
CA ARG A 11 -3.97 -8.88 -5.77
C ARG A 11 -4.97 -7.80 -5.35
N GLU A 12 -6.12 -8.19 -4.82
CA GLU A 12 -7.11 -7.22 -4.31
C GLU A 12 -6.57 -6.41 -3.13
N GLU A 13 -5.82 -7.04 -2.23
CA GLU A 13 -5.20 -6.37 -1.09
C GLU A 13 -4.16 -5.33 -1.55
N TYR A 14 -3.31 -5.66 -2.52
CA TYR A 14 -2.40 -4.69 -3.15
C TYR A 14 -3.15 -3.50 -3.79
N LEU A 15 -4.28 -3.75 -4.45
CA LEU A 15 -5.08 -2.69 -5.05
C LEU A 15 -5.71 -1.77 -3.98
N LYS A 16 -6.20 -2.32 -2.87
CA LYS A 16 -6.70 -1.52 -1.73
C LYS A 16 -5.60 -0.65 -1.11
N VAL A 17 -4.38 -1.18 -1.02
CA VAL A 17 -3.21 -0.42 -0.58
C VAL A 17 -2.95 0.74 -1.54
N LEU A 18 -2.94 0.51 -2.86
CA LEU A 18 -2.76 1.57 -3.85
C LEU A 18 -3.82 2.65 -3.79
N ASP A 19 -5.10 2.29 -3.67
CA ASP A 19 -6.17 3.29 -3.59
C ASP A 19 -6.02 4.16 -2.33
N ARG A 20 -5.52 3.57 -1.21
CA ARG A 20 -5.20 4.34 -0.01
C ARG A 20 -3.97 5.24 -0.21
N LEU A 21 -2.91 4.75 -0.85
CA LEU A 21 -1.74 5.54 -1.21
C LEU A 21 -2.12 6.72 -2.10
N GLU A 22 -2.97 6.52 -3.11
CA GLU A 22 -3.44 7.59 -3.99
C GLU A 22 -4.13 8.70 -3.21
N CYS A 23 -4.96 8.34 -2.24
CA CYS A 23 -5.61 9.30 -1.34
C CYS A 23 -4.59 10.10 -0.52
N LEU A 24 -3.60 9.43 0.07
CA LEU A 24 -2.57 10.06 0.90
C LEU A 24 -1.64 10.95 0.07
N LEU A 25 -1.23 10.51 -1.11
CA LEU A 25 -0.44 11.31 -2.06
C LEU A 25 -1.18 12.59 -2.46
N ARG A 26 -2.47 12.49 -2.81
CA ARG A 26 -3.31 13.68 -3.12
C ARG A 26 -3.36 14.67 -1.96
N ILE A 27 -3.40 14.18 -0.72
CA ILE A 27 -3.34 15.05 0.47
C ILE A 27 -1.95 15.69 0.58
N GLY A 28 -0.88 14.91 0.45
CA GLY A 28 0.49 15.42 0.48
C GLY A 28 0.75 16.51 -0.55
N VAL A 29 0.32 16.30 -1.80
CA VAL A 29 0.41 17.28 -2.89
C VAL A 29 -0.38 18.56 -2.56
N LYS A 30 -1.63 18.43 -2.11
CA LYS A 30 -2.45 19.59 -1.71
C LYS A 30 -1.85 20.37 -0.54
N ARG A 31 -1.03 19.73 0.28
CA ARG A 31 -0.32 20.33 1.42
C ARG A 31 1.10 20.81 1.05
N GLY A 32 1.52 20.68 -0.21
CA GLY A 32 2.83 21.12 -0.70
C GLY A 32 3.99 20.29 -0.15
N LEU A 33 3.75 19.03 0.22
CA LEU A 33 4.80 18.15 0.73
C LEU A 33 5.59 17.43 -0.38
N TYR A 34 4.90 17.05 -1.46
CA TYR A 34 5.47 16.29 -2.57
C TYR A 34 4.89 16.78 -3.89
N GLU A 35 5.62 16.52 -4.97
CA GLU A 35 5.14 16.69 -6.34
C GLU A 35 4.07 15.63 -6.70
N PRO A 36 3.22 15.89 -7.71
CA PRO A 36 2.26 14.91 -8.19
C PRO A 36 2.93 13.59 -8.61
N TYR A 37 2.41 12.48 -8.08
CA TYR A 37 2.90 11.14 -8.37
C TYR A 37 1.85 10.31 -9.13
N ASN A 38 2.28 9.53 -10.12
CA ASN A 38 1.40 8.73 -10.96
C ASN A 38 1.54 7.23 -10.64
N LEU A 39 0.46 6.61 -10.13
CA LEU A 39 0.44 5.19 -9.75
C LEU A 39 -0.04 4.25 -10.88
N ASN A 40 -0.28 4.74 -12.09
CA ASN A 40 -0.92 3.95 -13.15
C ASN A 40 -0.12 2.71 -13.53
N GLU A 41 1.20 2.82 -13.62
CA GLU A 41 2.05 1.68 -14.00
C GLU A 41 2.07 0.63 -12.89
N LEU A 42 2.29 1.04 -11.64
CA LEU A 42 2.22 0.15 -10.48
C LEU A 42 0.87 -0.58 -10.38
N LYS A 43 -0.24 0.14 -10.62
CA LYS A 43 -1.60 -0.43 -10.67
C LYS A 43 -1.76 -1.45 -11.79
N HIS A 44 -1.16 -1.21 -12.95
CA HIS A 44 -1.16 -2.15 -14.08
C HIS A 44 -0.39 -3.43 -13.77
N GLN A 45 0.79 -3.30 -13.16
CA GLN A 45 1.62 -4.44 -12.78
C GLN A 45 0.91 -5.35 -11.76
N ILE A 46 0.27 -4.76 -10.74
CA ILE A 46 -0.52 -5.52 -9.77
C ILE A 46 -1.71 -6.24 -10.44
N LYS A 47 -2.40 -5.61 -11.40
CA LYS A 47 -3.52 -6.24 -12.11
C LYS A 47 -3.10 -7.46 -12.94
N LYS A 48 -1.84 -7.52 -13.38
CA LYS A 48 -1.30 -8.65 -14.17
C LYS A 48 -1.03 -9.92 -13.36
N LEU A 49 -1.02 -9.83 -12.03
CA LEU A 49 -0.76 -10.97 -11.15
C LEU A 49 -1.87 -12.03 -11.30
N ARG A 50 -1.51 -13.22 -11.79
CA ARG A 50 -2.44 -14.34 -12.08
C ARG A 50 -2.06 -15.63 -11.37
N ASN A 51 -0.78 -15.82 -11.05
CA ASN A 51 -0.27 -17.01 -10.38
C ASN A 51 0.80 -16.64 -9.34
N GLU A 52 1.26 -17.63 -8.57
CA GLU A 52 2.28 -17.46 -7.52
C GLU A 52 3.63 -16.98 -8.08
N GLN A 53 4.04 -17.44 -9.26
CA GLN A 53 5.28 -16.98 -9.88
C GLN A 53 5.22 -15.49 -10.21
N ASP A 54 4.07 -14.99 -10.68
CA ASP A 54 3.87 -13.55 -10.93
C ASP A 54 4.03 -12.75 -9.62
N ILE A 55 3.53 -13.28 -8.49
CA ILE A 55 3.67 -12.63 -7.17
C ILE A 55 5.14 -12.59 -6.75
N ILE A 56 5.87 -13.69 -6.91
CA ILE A 56 7.31 -13.76 -6.60
C ILE A 56 8.08 -12.77 -7.48
N ASN A 57 7.81 -12.77 -8.78
CA ASN A 57 8.46 -11.86 -9.73
C ASN A 57 8.16 -10.40 -9.39
N PHE A 58 6.92 -10.08 -9.01
CA PHE A 58 6.53 -8.75 -8.57
C PHE A 58 7.29 -8.33 -7.32
N LYS A 59 7.35 -9.18 -6.28
CA LYS A 59 8.11 -8.90 -5.05
C LYS A 59 9.60 -8.65 -5.28
N ASN A 60 10.17 -9.25 -6.32
CA ASN A 60 11.56 -9.06 -6.72
C ASN A 60 11.77 -7.91 -7.74
N SER A 61 10.71 -7.18 -8.10
CA SER A 61 10.76 -6.11 -9.09
C SER A 61 10.90 -4.72 -8.46
N GLU A 62 11.36 -3.76 -9.25
CA GLU A 62 11.41 -2.34 -8.87
C GLU A 62 10.03 -1.79 -8.47
N TYR A 63 8.94 -2.33 -9.02
CA TYR A 63 7.57 -1.91 -8.68
C TYR A 63 7.19 -2.24 -7.25
N TYR A 64 7.70 -3.35 -6.70
CA TYR A 64 7.46 -3.67 -5.29
C TYR A 64 8.29 -2.78 -4.37
N GLN A 65 9.52 -2.45 -4.76
CA GLN A 65 10.31 -1.46 -4.04
C GLN A 65 9.63 -0.08 -4.05
N GLU A 66 9.14 0.35 -5.22
CA GLU A 66 8.34 1.57 -5.38
C GLU A 66 7.13 1.58 -4.44
N LEU A 67 6.39 0.46 -4.37
CA LEU A 67 5.28 0.31 -3.43
C LEU A 67 5.72 0.51 -1.98
N CYS A 68 6.80 -0.15 -1.56
CA CYS A 68 7.34 -0.02 -0.20
C CYS A 68 7.76 1.42 0.13
N ASP A 69 8.45 2.10 -0.78
CA ASP A 69 8.88 3.49 -0.59
C ASP A 69 7.67 4.43 -0.45
N LEU A 70 6.62 4.20 -1.26
CA LEU A 70 5.36 4.94 -1.17
C LEU A 70 4.62 4.71 0.15
N LEU A 71 4.66 3.50 0.73
CA LEU A 71 4.08 3.21 2.04
C LEU A 71 4.72 4.07 3.13
N VAL A 72 6.05 4.13 3.15
CA VAL A 72 6.81 4.96 4.11
C VAL A 72 6.48 6.44 3.93
N LEU A 73 6.50 6.92 2.68
CA LEU A 73 6.19 8.31 2.36
C LEU A 73 4.79 8.69 2.86
N CYS A 74 3.80 7.87 2.55
CA CYS A 74 2.40 8.14 2.87
C CYS A 74 2.05 7.92 4.35
N GLY A 75 2.78 7.05 5.06
CA GLY A 75 2.66 6.88 6.51
C GLY A 75 2.84 8.21 7.25
N SER A 76 3.82 9.01 6.83
CA SER A 76 4.09 10.34 7.41
C SER A 76 2.93 11.33 7.19
N VAL A 77 2.25 11.28 6.03
CA VAL A 77 1.07 12.12 5.73
C VAL A 77 -0.11 11.71 6.60
N CYS A 78 -0.34 10.42 6.76
CA CYS A 78 -1.45 9.89 7.56
C CYS A 78 -1.36 10.38 9.02
N CYS A 79 -0.20 10.19 9.65
CA CYS A 79 0.06 10.60 11.03
C CYS A 79 0.08 12.12 11.23
N ARG A 80 0.34 12.91 10.18
CA ARG A 80 0.45 14.37 10.30
C ARG A 80 -0.86 15.11 10.03
N PHE A 81 -1.75 14.59 9.17
CA PHE A 81 -2.93 15.35 8.71
C PHE A 81 -4.28 14.67 8.84
N LEU A 82 -4.33 13.34 8.97
CA LEU A 82 -5.59 12.60 9.00
C LEU A 82 -5.95 12.12 10.38
N ILE A 83 -4.95 11.64 11.12
CA ILE A 83 -5.14 11.06 12.44
C ILE A 83 -4.14 11.74 13.37
N PRO A 84 -4.61 12.54 14.34
CA PRO A 84 -3.73 13.11 15.35
C PRO A 84 -3.03 11.96 16.11
N PRO A 85 -1.70 12.04 16.29
CA PRO A 85 -1.00 11.10 17.15
C PRO A 85 -1.60 11.15 18.57
N ASP A 86 -1.63 10.01 19.23
CA ASP A 86 -2.13 9.81 20.60
C ASP A 86 -3.65 10.02 20.77
N SER A 87 -4.41 10.09 19.67
CA SER A 87 -5.87 10.08 19.73
C SER A 87 -6.41 8.66 19.94
N LEU A 88 -7.47 8.51 20.75
CA LEU A 88 -8.15 7.21 20.95
C LEU A 88 -8.64 6.59 19.62
N LEU A 89 -8.91 7.43 18.62
CA LEU A 89 -9.34 7.02 17.29
C LEU A 89 -8.18 6.54 16.41
N GLN A 90 -6.93 6.85 16.76
CA GLN A 90 -5.76 6.47 15.96
C GLN A 90 -5.64 4.97 15.81
N ILE A 91 -5.73 4.24 16.92
CA ILE A 91 -5.65 2.77 16.94
C ILE A 91 -6.74 2.20 16.02
N TYR A 92 -7.99 2.64 16.21
CA TYR A 92 -9.12 2.16 15.42
C TYR A 92 -8.94 2.40 13.91
N PHE A 93 -8.58 3.63 13.51
CA PHE A 93 -8.40 3.96 12.10
C PHE A 93 -7.16 3.28 11.47
N CYS A 94 -6.07 3.14 12.23
CA CYS A 94 -4.87 2.45 11.75
C CYS A 94 -5.13 0.95 11.53
N HIS A 95 -5.79 0.24 12.46
CA HIS A 95 -6.08 -1.20 12.27
C HIS A 95 -7.01 -1.48 11.07
N GLN A 96 -7.84 -0.53 10.68
CA GLN A 96 -8.68 -0.66 9.48
C GLN A 96 -7.95 -0.27 8.19
N CYS A 97 -6.82 0.43 8.29
CA CYS A 97 -6.06 0.92 7.16
C CYS A 97 -5.48 -0.26 6.36
N PRO A 98 -5.71 -0.33 5.03
CA PRO A 98 -5.10 -1.35 4.18
C PRO A 98 -3.56 -1.34 4.23
N ILE A 99 -2.93 -0.17 4.38
CA ILE A 99 -1.47 -0.04 4.50
C ILE A 99 -0.97 -0.71 5.78
N PHE A 100 -1.58 -0.40 6.92
CA PHE A 100 -1.17 -0.98 8.21
C PHE A 100 -1.35 -2.51 8.22
N ARG A 101 -2.50 -3.01 7.74
CA ARG A 101 -2.73 -4.46 7.61
C ARG A 101 -1.76 -5.14 6.66
N PHE A 102 -1.32 -4.43 5.62
CA PHE A 102 -0.33 -4.94 4.68
C PHE A 102 1.06 -5.00 5.34
N GLU A 103 1.48 -3.96 6.05
CA GLU A 103 2.75 -3.93 6.80
C GLU A 103 2.79 -5.01 7.89
N GLU A 104 1.73 -5.16 8.70
CA GLU A 104 1.65 -6.24 9.71
C GLU A 104 1.87 -7.63 9.08
N ARG A 105 1.34 -7.88 7.87
CA ARG A 105 1.56 -9.14 7.16
C ARG A 105 2.99 -9.33 6.69
N LEU A 106 3.71 -8.26 6.35
CA LEU A 106 5.12 -8.36 6.00
C LEU A 106 5.94 -8.75 7.24
N TYR A 107 5.73 -8.05 8.36
CA TYR A 107 6.44 -8.32 9.61
C TYR A 107 6.09 -9.68 10.26
N GLN A 108 4.94 -10.28 9.94
CA GLN A 108 4.54 -11.61 10.43
C GLN A 108 5.01 -12.77 9.54
N ASN A 109 5.49 -12.52 8.32
CA ASN A 109 5.89 -13.56 7.36
C ASN A 109 7.37 -13.47 6.93
N GLU A 110 8.18 -12.73 7.69
CA GLU A 110 9.64 -12.85 7.75
C GLU A 110 10.04 -13.53 9.07
#